data_AF-A0A6L9JQ01-F1
#
_entry.id   AF-A0A6L9JQ01-F1
#
_cell.length_a   1.000
_cell.length_b   1.000
_cell.length_c   1.000
_cell.angle_alpha   90.00
_cell.angle_beta   90.00
_cell.angle_gamma   90.00
#
_symmetry.space_group_name_H-M   'P 1'
#
loop_
_entity.id
_entity.type
_entity.pdbx_description
1 polymer ?
#
loop_
_entity_poly.entity_id
_entity_poly.type
_entity_poly.pdbx_seq_one_letter_code
_entity_poly.pdbx_strand_id
1 'polypeptide(L)'
;MPRDFVDKCKQRGSLVWNALYQQRPTAKGGGLIKSEWFKEYTVLPPLKWRVIYADTAQKIKEVNDFSVFEHWGLGEDGRLYLIDLIRGKWESDELKRRAVAFWHKSKHRDKSPLRYMAVEDKSSGTGLIQSIRKDATCPIKAIQRNKDKFTRLMDTQGWIESGYIYIPSKTDWVSDFLVEMEGINTEFNTHDDQLDPMMDAIENELINGTVSYDKWA
;
A
#
# COMPACT_ATOMS: atom_id res chain seq x y z
N MET A 1 8.46 0.06 -34.87
CA MET A 1 8.94 -0.49 -33.58
C MET A 1 8.60 -1.98 -33.51
N PRO A 2 9.46 -2.82 -32.92
CA PRO A 2 9.18 -4.25 -32.70
C PRO A 2 7.96 -4.44 -31.79
N ARG A 3 7.06 -5.37 -32.10
CA ARG A 3 5.79 -5.61 -31.36
C ARG A 3 6.03 -5.99 -29.90
N ASP A 4 7.06 -6.81 -29.64
CA ASP A 4 7.39 -7.28 -28.29
C ASP A 4 7.80 -6.16 -27.32
N PHE A 5 8.33 -5.05 -27.84
CA PHE A 5 8.67 -3.88 -27.05
C PHE A 5 7.40 -3.10 -26.65
N VAL A 6 6.43 -3.02 -27.55
CA VAL A 6 5.15 -2.33 -27.31
C VAL A 6 4.32 -3.08 -26.26
N ASP A 7 4.32 -4.41 -26.30
CA ASP A 7 3.54 -5.22 -25.35
C ASP A 7 4.14 -5.20 -23.94
N LYS A 8 5.48 -5.20 -23.81
CA LYS A 8 6.15 -4.99 -22.51
C LYS A 8 5.90 -3.60 -21.92
N CYS A 9 5.73 -2.59 -22.76
CA CYS A 9 5.45 -1.23 -22.27
C CYS A 9 3.97 -1.02 -21.93
N LYS A 10 3.03 -1.71 -22.61
CA LYS A 10 1.61 -1.73 -22.20
C LYS A 10 1.39 -2.39 -20.84
N GLN A 11 2.24 -3.34 -20.45
CA GLN A 11 2.24 -3.92 -19.10
C GLN A 11 2.58 -2.92 -18.00
N ARG A 12 3.19 -1.75 -18.33
CA ARG A 12 3.55 -0.71 -17.36
C ARG A 12 2.43 0.31 -17.08
N GLY A 13 1.23 0.09 -17.61
CA GLY A 13 0.06 0.96 -17.42
C GLY A 13 -0.16 1.95 -18.56
N SER A 14 -1.42 2.27 -18.82
CA SER A 14 -1.84 3.05 -19.99
C SER A 14 -1.35 4.51 -19.97
N LEU A 15 -1.17 5.09 -18.77
CA LEU A 15 -0.69 6.47 -18.60
C LEU A 15 0.82 6.62 -18.79
N VAL A 16 1.62 5.67 -18.31
CA VAL A 16 3.09 5.66 -18.48
C VAL A 16 3.48 5.57 -19.96
N TRP A 17 2.73 4.78 -20.75
CA TRP A 17 2.92 4.67 -22.19
C TRP A 17 2.56 5.96 -22.95
N ASN A 18 1.45 6.61 -22.59
CA ASN A 18 1.01 7.85 -23.23
C ASN A 18 1.95 9.03 -22.94
N ALA A 19 2.42 9.12 -21.69
CA ALA A 19 3.33 10.19 -21.25
C ALA A 19 4.75 10.05 -21.85
N LEU A 20 5.31 8.83 -21.89
CA LEU A 20 6.69 8.62 -22.33
C LEU A 20 6.85 8.48 -23.85
N TYR A 21 5.86 7.94 -24.57
CA TYR A 21 6.05 7.51 -25.96
C TYR A 21 5.12 8.16 -27.00
N GLN A 22 4.03 8.83 -26.61
CA GLN A 22 3.08 9.36 -27.59
C GLN A 22 3.02 10.89 -27.70
N GLN A 23 3.74 11.65 -26.87
CA GLN A 23 3.64 13.13 -26.81
C GLN A 23 2.19 13.64 -26.87
N ARG A 24 1.25 12.83 -26.37
CA ARG A 24 -0.17 13.16 -26.28
C ARG A 24 -0.49 13.25 -24.80
N PRO A 25 -0.54 14.46 -24.24
CA PRO A 25 -1.09 14.62 -22.90
C PRO A 25 -2.53 14.11 -22.97
N THR A 26 -2.78 12.94 -22.38
CA THR A 26 -4.15 12.48 -22.18
C THR A 26 -4.81 13.52 -21.30
N ALA A 27 -5.96 14.06 -21.74
CA ALA A 27 -6.67 15.12 -21.06
C ALA A 27 -6.79 14.85 -19.55
N LYS A 28 -6.65 15.91 -18.74
CA LYS A 28 -6.70 16.00 -17.26
C LYS A 28 -8.00 15.47 -16.60
N GLY A 29 -8.59 14.37 -17.06
CA GLY A 29 -9.93 13.95 -16.67
C GLY A 29 -10.21 12.45 -16.72
N GLY A 30 -9.18 11.60 -16.61
CA GLY A 30 -9.35 10.20 -16.22
C GLY A 30 -8.77 10.02 -14.82
N GLY A 31 -9.55 9.50 -13.86
CA GLY A 31 -9.09 9.28 -12.49
C GLY A 31 -7.78 8.50 -12.45
N LEU A 32 -6.86 8.89 -11.57
CA LEU A 32 -5.54 8.25 -11.46
C LEU A 32 -5.65 6.80 -10.97
N ILE A 33 -6.71 6.47 -10.26
CA ILE A 33 -7.07 5.11 -9.88
C ILE A 33 -8.57 4.96 -10.13
N LYS A 34 -9.01 3.76 -10.55
CA LYS A 34 -10.42 3.43 -10.71
C LYS A 34 -10.79 2.25 -9.83
N SER A 35 -11.95 2.26 -9.17
CA SER A 35 -12.37 1.13 -8.32
C SER A 35 -12.47 -0.18 -9.10
N GLU A 36 -12.88 -0.13 -10.37
CA GLU A 36 -13.03 -1.30 -11.24
C GLU A 36 -11.73 -2.08 -11.49
N TRP A 37 -10.57 -1.46 -11.22
CA TRP A 37 -9.26 -2.08 -11.36
C TRP A 37 -8.97 -3.05 -10.21
N PHE A 38 -9.49 -2.78 -9.02
CA PHE A 38 -9.37 -3.69 -7.88
C PHE A 38 -10.23 -4.93 -8.09
N LYS A 39 -9.66 -6.09 -7.76
CA LYS A 39 -10.38 -7.36 -7.80
C LYS A 39 -10.89 -7.70 -6.41
N GLU A 40 -11.98 -8.45 -6.35
CA GLU A 40 -12.55 -8.85 -5.08
C GLU A 40 -12.21 -10.30 -4.75
N TYR A 41 -12.10 -10.60 -3.45
CA TYR A 41 -12.02 -11.97 -2.95
C TYR A 41 -12.99 -12.19 -1.78
N THR A 42 -13.50 -13.41 -1.67
CA THR A 42 -14.34 -13.86 -0.53
C THR A 42 -13.56 -14.75 0.43
N VAL A 43 -12.63 -15.54 -0.10
CA VAL A 43 -11.75 -16.43 0.66
C VAL A 43 -10.31 -16.12 0.27
N LEU A 44 -9.43 -15.95 1.26
CA LEU A 44 -8.02 -15.73 0.99
C LEU A 44 -7.41 -17.00 0.35
N PRO A 45 -6.63 -16.86 -0.73
CA PRO A 45 -5.86 -17.98 -1.25
C PRO A 45 -4.69 -18.31 -0.32
N PRO A 46 -3.96 -19.42 -0.56
CA PRO A 46 -2.65 -19.63 0.05
C PRO A 46 -1.73 -18.44 -0.16
N LEU A 47 -1.20 -17.91 0.93
CA LEU A 47 -0.30 -16.75 0.93
C LEU A 47 1.13 -17.21 1.20
N LYS A 48 2.08 -16.69 0.43
CA LYS A 48 3.52 -16.89 0.68
C LYS A 48 3.92 -16.25 2.01
N TRP A 49 3.47 -15.02 2.23
CA TRP A 49 3.70 -14.25 3.45
C TRP A 49 2.80 -13.02 3.52
N ARG A 50 2.83 -12.37 4.67
CA ARG A 50 2.07 -11.16 4.99
C ARG A 50 2.96 -10.11 5.61
N VAL A 51 2.57 -8.86 5.43
CA VAL A 51 3.26 -7.66 5.95
C VAL A 51 2.20 -6.63 6.35
N ILE A 52 2.49 -5.80 7.34
CA ILE A 52 1.68 -4.61 7.62
C ILE A 52 2.43 -3.38 7.14
N TYR A 53 1.78 -2.53 6.36
CA TYR A 53 2.31 -1.23 5.94
C TYR A 53 1.52 -0.13 6.65
N ALA A 54 2.21 0.91 7.12
CA ALA A 54 1.60 1.96 7.91
C ALA A 54 2.06 3.35 7.50
N ASP A 55 1.11 4.26 7.51
CA ASP A 55 1.32 5.71 7.40
C ASP A 55 0.77 6.38 8.66
N THR A 56 1.55 7.30 9.22
CA THR A 56 1.24 7.85 10.55
C THR A 56 1.15 9.36 10.51
N ALA A 57 -0.04 9.86 10.84
CA ALA A 57 -0.33 11.28 11.05
C ALA A 57 0.51 11.89 12.19
N GLN A 58 0.95 13.14 12.02
CA GLN A 58 1.79 13.83 13.01
C GLN A 58 0.99 14.56 14.10
N LYS A 59 -0.20 15.10 13.81
CA LYS A 59 -0.99 15.91 14.76
C LYS A 59 -2.49 15.64 14.62
N ILE A 60 -3.18 15.52 15.76
CA ILE A 60 -4.66 15.38 15.79
C ILE A 60 -5.39 16.65 15.31
N LYS A 61 -4.74 17.83 15.39
CA LYS A 61 -5.37 19.13 15.10
C LYS A 61 -5.51 19.46 13.62
N GLU A 62 -4.91 18.68 12.72
CA GLU A 62 -5.12 18.85 11.29
C GLU A 62 -6.34 18.01 10.88
N VAL A 63 -7.26 18.65 10.17
CA VAL A 63 -8.60 18.11 9.89
C VAL A 63 -8.53 16.81 9.08
N ASN A 64 -7.40 16.54 8.41
CA ASN A 64 -7.29 15.47 7.42
C ASN A 64 -6.28 14.35 7.74
N ASP A 65 -5.43 14.45 8.77
CA ASP A 65 -4.37 13.44 8.93
C ASP A 65 -4.86 12.22 9.71
N PHE A 66 -5.00 11.07 9.05
CA PHE A 66 -5.27 9.78 9.69
C PHE A 66 -3.99 8.97 9.83
N SER A 67 -3.88 8.17 10.90
CA SER A 67 -2.93 7.06 10.92
C SER A 67 -3.61 5.84 10.34
N VAL A 68 -2.97 5.21 9.36
CA VAL A 68 -3.48 4.04 8.62
C VAL A 68 -2.52 2.88 8.79
N PHE A 69 -3.07 1.69 9.05
CA PHE A 69 -2.34 0.43 9.01
C PHE A 69 -3.08 -0.54 8.09
N GLU A 70 -2.39 -1.02 7.07
CA GLU A 70 -2.91 -1.96 6.10
C GLU A 70 -2.17 -3.29 6.22
N HIS A 71 -2.93 -4.36 6.36
CA HIS A 71 -2.40 -5.71 6.42
C HIS A 71 -2.51 -6.36 5.06
N TRP A 72 -1.37 -6.59 4.42
CA TRP A 72 -1.25 -7.12 3.07
C TRP A 72 -0.71 -8.55 3.06
N GLY A 73 -1.13 -9.35 2.10
CA GLY A 73 -0.62 -10.70 1.85
C GLY A 73 -0.24 -10.91 0.39
N LEU A 74 0.95 -11.47 0.14
CA LEU A 74 1.35 -11.90 -1.20
C LEU A 74 0.90 -13.35 -1.41
N GLY A 75 0.01 -13.57 -2.37
CA GLY A 75 -0.48 -14.88 -2.76
C GLY A 75 0.61 -15.75 -3.38
N GLU A 76 0.45 -17.07 -3.27
CA GLU A 76 1.26 -18.02 -4.05
C GLU A 76 1.10 -17.82 -5.56
N ASP A 77 -0.05 -17.28 -5.97
CA ASP A 77 -0.38 -16.89 -7.35
C ASP A 77 0.23 -15.55 -7.80
N GLY A 78 1.02 -14.89 -6.95
CA GLY A 78 1.72 -13.65 -7.28
C GLY A 78 0.84 -12.40 -7.24
N ARG A 79 -0.37 -12.49 -6.69
CA ARG A 79 -1.26 -11.34 -6.48
C ARG A 79 -1.16 -10.81 -5.06
N LEU A 80 -1.53 -9.55 -4.87
CA LEU A 80 -1.43 -8.88 -3.59
C LEU A 80 -2.84 -8.66 -3.01
N TYR A 81 -3.04 -9.05 -1.76
CA TYR A 81 -4.34 -9.08 -1.09
C TYR A 81 -4.35 -8.14 0.10
N LEU A 82 -5.24 -7.15 0.12
CA LEU A 82 -5.52 -6.33 1.30
C LEU A 82 -6.42 -7.13 2.23
N ILE A 83 -5.90 -7.54 3.39
CA ILE A 83 -6.54 -8.49 4.30
C ILE A 83 -7.38 -7.79 5.37
N ASP A 84 -6.86 -6.70 5.91
CA ASP A 84 -7.46 -5.95 7.02
C ASP A 84 -6.90 -4.53 7.02
N LEU A 85 -7.68 -3.58 7.54
CA LEU A 85 -7.29 -2.17 7.59
C LEU A 85 -7.79 -1.57 8.91
N ILE A 86 -6.95 -0.79 9.57
CA ILE A 86 -7.39 0.12 10.63
C ILE A 86 -6.95 1.53 10.29
N ARG A 87 -7.84 2.49 10.52
CA ARG A 87 -7.52 3.91 10.43
C ARG A 87 -8.11 4.68 11.60
N GLY A 88 -7.44 5.74 12.00
CA GLY A 88 -7.92 6.61 13.08
C GLY A 88 -6.97 7.73 13.41
N LYS A 89 -7.45 8.67 14.21
CA LYS A 89 -6.65 9.77 14.76
C LYS A 89 -6.26 9.41 16.18
N TRP A 90 -4.97 9.17 16.39
CA TRP A 90 -4.45 8.71 17.67
C TRP A 90 -3.22 9.52 18.07
N GLU A 91 -3.14 9.89 19.35
CA GLU A 91 -1.92 10.42 19.93
C GLU A 91 -0.88 9.30 20.07
N SER A 92 0.38 9.66 20.27
CA SER A 92 1.53 8.72 20.22
C SER A 92 1.34 7.43 21.05
N ASP A 93 0.87 7.54 22.30
CA ASP A 93 0.67 6.37 23.17
C ASP A 93 -0.45 5.45 22.66
N GLU A 94 -1.57 6.02 22.21
CA GLU A 94 -2.69 5.26 21.66
C GLU A 94 -2.32 4.68 20.29
N LEU A 95 -1.56 5.42 19.45
CA LEU A 95 -1.03 4.94 18.18
C LEU A 95 -0.20 3.68 18.38
N LYS A 96 0.71 3.67 19.36
CA LYS A 96 1.49 2.49 19.72
C LYS A 96 0.60 1.34 20.17
N ARG A 97 -0.36 1.60 21.06
CA ARG A 97 -1.30 0.59 21.55
C ARG A 97 -2.09 -0.03 20.38
N ARG A 98 -2.57 0.79 19.44
CA ARG A 98 -3.33 0.37 18.26
C ARG A 98 -2.47 -0.43 17.29
N ALA A 99 -1.25 0.02 17.00
CA ALA A 99 -0.29 -0.69 16.16
C ALA A 99 0.00 -2.10 16.71
N VAL A 100 0.31 -2.21 18.00
CA VAL A 100 0.59 -3.48 18.67
C VAL A 100 -0.65 -4.40 18.66
N ALA A 101 -1.82 -3.86 19.01
CA ALA A 101 -3.06 -4.63 18.97
C ALA A 101 -3.38 -5.15 17.56
N PHE A 102 -3.17 -4.32 16.54
CA PHE A 102 -3.35 -4.69 15.15
C PHE A 102 -2.35 -5.76 14.70
N TRP A 103 -1.08 -5.65 15.10
CA TRP A 103 -0.08 -6.68 14.87
C TRP A 103 -0.50 -8.04 15.43
N HIS A 104 -0.92 -8.09 16.70
CA HIS A 104 -1.35 -9.34 17.34
C HIS A 104 -2.60 -9.92 16.69
N LYS A 105 -3.61 -9.08 16.42
CA LYS A 105 -4.83 -9.47 15.68
C LYS A 105 -4.45 -10.10 14.34
N SER A 106 -3.59 -9.44 13.58
CA SER A 106 -3.15 -9.90 12.26
C SER A 106 -2.32 -11.18 12.35
N LYS A 107 -1.42 -11.31 13.33
CA LYS A 107 -0.59 -12.51 13.51
C LYS A 107 -1.43 -13.79 13.66
N HIS A 108 -2.55 -13.71 14.38
CA HIS A 108 -3.42 -14.86 14.64
C HIS A 108 -4.51 -15.07 13.59
N ARG A 109 -4.67 -14.16 12.62
CA ARG A 109 -5.74 -14.23 11.61
C ARG A 109 -5.55 -15.34 10.59
N ASP A 110 -4.31 -15.62 10.21
CA ASP A 110 -3.99 -16.59 9.14
C ASP A 110 -2.70 -17.36 9.48
N LYS A 111 -2.53 -18.55 8.89
CA LYS A 111 -1.37 -19.42 9.15
C LYS A 111 -0.11 -18.96 8.41
N SER A 112 -0.24 -18.19 7.33
CA SER A 112 0.92 -17.70 6.57
C SER A 112 1.79 -16.75 7.41
N PRO A 113 3.12 -16.74 7.19
CA PRO A 113 4.03 -15.93 7.99
C PRO A 113 3.74 -14.42 7.90
N LEU A 114 3.48 -13.77 9.03
CA LEU A 114 3.47 -12.31 9.15
C LEU A 114 4.90 -11.83 9.48
N ARG A 115 5.57 -11.18 8.51
CA ARG A 115 7.02 -10.93 8.57
C ARG A 115 7.41 -9.74 9.43
N TYR A 116 6.83 -8.57 9.16
CA TYR A 116 7.12 -7.33 9.85
C TYR A 116 6.01 -6.31 9.67
N MET A 117 6.03 -5.29 10.52
CA MET A 117 5.32 -4.04 10.31
C MET A 117 6.29 -3.03 9.72
N ALA A 118 5.91 -2.37 8.64
CA ALA A 118 6.70 -1.37 7.96
C ALA A 118 6.02 -0.02 8.14
N VAL A 119 6.75 0.96 8.66
CA VAL A 119 6.23 2.29 9.00
C VAL A 119 7.13 3.32 8.33
N GLU A 120 6.56 4.38 7.76
CA GLU A 120 7.36 5.52 7.30
C GLU A 120 8.15 6.10 8.48
N ASP A 121 9.46 6.24 8.31
CA ASP A 121 10.34 6.82 9.33
C ASP A 121 10.42 8.34 9.16
N LYS A 122 9.29 8.96 9.49
CA LYS A 122 9.09 10.41 9.49
C LYS A 122 8.12 10.80 10.60
N SER A 123 8.30 11.98 11.18
CA SER A 123 7.39 12.57 12.16
C SER A 123 6.99 11.61 13.29
N SER A 124 5.70 11.23 13.40
CA SER A 124 5.20 10.32 14.44
C SER A 124 5.65 8.86 14.23
N GLY A 125 5.92 8.46 13.00
CA GLY A 125 6.38 7.13 12.63
C GLY A 125 7.76 6.80 13.23
N THR A 126 8.68 7.77 13.28
CA THR A 126 9.99 7.61 13.93
C THR A 126 9.84 7.25 15.41
N GLY A 127 8.96 7.95 16.14
CA GLY A 127 8.69 7.68 17.55
C GLY A 127 8.05 6.30 17.77
N LEU A 128 7.12 5.91 16.88
CA LEU A 128 6.49 4.59 16.91
C LEU A 128 7.51 3.47 16.69
N ILE A 129 8.38 3.61 15.68
CA ILE A 129 9.45 2.64 15.36
C ILE A 129 10.38 2.46 16.55
N GLN A 130 10.86 3.56 17.14
CA GLN A 130 11.75 3.50 18.30
C GLN A 130 11.09 2.81 19.49
N SER A 131 9.83 3.14 19.76
CA SER A 131 9.08 2.58 20.88
C SER A 131 8.81 1.08 20.74
N ILE A 132 8.42 0.62 19.54
CA ILE A 132 8.19 -0.81 19.28
C ILE A 132 9.51 -1.60 19.31
N ARG A 133 10.60 -1.04 18.78
CA ARG A 133 11.93 -1.67 18.86
C ARG A 133 12.40 -1.82 20.29
N LYS A 134 12.24 -0.78 21.11
CA LYS A 134 12.64 -0.79 22.52
C LYS A 134 11.90 -1.89 23.31
N ASP A 135 10.61 -2.04 23.06
CA ASP A 135 9.77 -3.00 23.78
C ASP A 135 9.76 -4.40 23.14
N ALA A 136 10.46 -4.58 22.01
CA ALA A 136 10.51 -5.81 21.21
C ALA A 136 9.12 -6.41 20.92
N THR A 137 8.10 -5.56 20.73
CA THR A 137 6.71 -6.01 20.64
C THR A 137 6.41 -6.72 19.32
N CYS A 138 7.03 -6.27 18.23
CA CYS A 138 7.00 -6.96 16.94
C CYS A 138 8.22 -6.60 16.07
N PRO A 139 8.52 -7.42 15.03
CA PRO A 139 9.47 -7.03 14.00
C PRO A 139 8.98 -5.78 13.27
N ILE A 140 9.73 -4.68 13.35
CA ILE A 140 9.39 -3.40 12.73
C ILE A 140 10.50 -2.87 11.81
N LYS A 141 10.11 -2.47 10.60
CA LYS A 141 10.97 -1.93 9.55
C LYS A 141 10.64 -0.47 9.30
N ALA A 142 11.68 0.35 9.17
CA ALA A 142 11.56 1.74 8.75
C ALA A 142 11.50 1.80 7.21
N ILE A 143 10.59 2.58 6.66
CA ILE A 143 10.50 2.91 5.23
C ILE A 143 10.91 4.37 5.04
N GLN A 144 11.69 4.63 3.99
CA GLN A 144 12.08 5.99 3.57
C GLN A 144 11.50 6.26 2.19
N ARG A 145 10.61 7.26 2.08
CA ARG A 145 9.94 7.64 0.82
C ARG A 145 10.73 8.77 0.14
N ASN A 146 11.66 8.39 -0.73
CA ASN A 146 12.61 9.33 -1.36
C ASN A 146 12.13 9.95 -2.68
N LYS A 147 11.04 9.41 -3.26
CA LYS A 147 10.39 9.94 -4.47
C LYS A 147 9.13 10.69 -4.08
N ASP A 148 8.74 11.67 -4.90
CA ASP A 148 7.47 12.35 -4.72
C ASP A 148 6.28 11.39 -4.90
N LYS A 149 5.14 11.75 -4.28
CA LYS A 149 3.94 10.90 -4.21
C LYS A 149 3.39 10.57 -5.60
N PHE A 150 3.42 11.53 -6.53
CA PHE A 150 2.95 11.31 -7.89
C PHE A 150 3.80 10.27 -8.62
N THR A 151 5.12 10.39 -8.56
CA THR A 151 6.03 9.43 -9.18
C THR A 151 5.85 8.01 -8.59
N ARG A 152 5.68 7.88 -7.27
CA ARG A 152 5.38 6.58 -6.63
C ARG A 152 4.05 5.99 -7.09
N LEU A 153 3.02 6.83 -7.28
CA LEU A 153 1.76 6.39 -7.83
C LEU A 153 1.93 5.89 -9.27
N MET A 154 2.66 6.60 -10.12
CA MET A 154 2.91 6.16 -11.50
C MET A 154 3.67 4.82 -11.55
N ASP A 155 4.61 4.59 -10.63
CA ASP A 155 5.34 3.32 -10.53
C ASP A 155 4.44 2.13 -10.12
N THR A 156 3.36 2.39 -9.37
CA THR A 156 2.49 1.35 -8.79
C THR A 156 1.17 1.16 -9.54
N GLN A 157 0.66 2.19 -10.21
CA GLN A 157 -0.64 2.21 -10.89
C GLN A 157 -0.80 1.08 -11.90
N GLY A 158 0.24 0.74 -12.67
CA GLY A 158 0.17 -0.33 -13.67
C GLY A 158 -0.20 -1.70 -13.08
N TRP A 159 0.19 -1.97 -11.82
CA TRP A 159 -0.19 -3.19 -11.10
C TRP A 159 -1.66 -3.19 -10.69
N ILE A 160 -2.17 -2.03 -10.27
CA ILE A 160 -3.59 -1.84 -9.96
C ILE A 160 -4.43 -2.04 -11.22
N GLU A 161 -4.13 -1.30 -12.29
CA GLU A 161 -4.82 -1.35 -13.59
C GLU A 161 -4.82 -2.78 -14.18
N SER A 162 -3.72 -3.52 -14.00
CA SER A 162 -3.58 -4.88 -14.50
C SER A 162 -4.30 -5.94 -13.63
N GLY A 163 -4.96 -5.54 -12.54
CA GLY A 163 -5.76 -6.44 -11.70
C GLY A 163 -4.95 -7.36 -10.78
N TYR A 164 -3.76 -6.92 -10.33
CA TYR A 164 -2.95 -7.67 -9.34
C TYR A 164 -3.38 -7.43 -7.90
N ILE A 165 -4.19 -6.40 -7.66
CA ILE A 165 -4.58 -5.97 -6.32
C ILE A 165 -5.99 -6.46 -6.01
N TYR A 166 -6.08 -7.20 -4.91
CA TYR A 166 -7.30 -7.84 -4.45
C TYR A 166 -7.72 -7.26 -3.09
N ILE A 167 -8.99 -6.93 -2.97
CA ILE A 167 -9.64 -6.41 -1.76
C ILE A 167 -10.80 -7.34 -1.35
N PRO A 168 -11.21 -7.35 -0.08
CA PRO A 168 -12.27 -8.25 0.36
C PRO A 168 -13.63 -7.76 -0.16
N SER A 169 -14.51 -8.67 -0.56
CA SER A 169 -15.84 -8.31 -1.08
C SER A 169 -16.83 -7.85 0.00
N LYS A 170 -16.56 -8.14 1.28
CA LYS A 170 -17.50 -7.91 2.39
C LYS A 170 -16.81 -7.41 3.65
N THR A 171 -16.48 -6.12 3.66
CA THR A 171 -16.03 -5.40 4.86
C THR A 171 -16.45 -3.94 4.81
N ASP A 172 -16.81 -3.37 5.97
CA ASP A 172 -17.38 -2.04 6.06
C ASP A 172 -16.43 -0.92 5.59
N TRP A 173 -15.11 -1.14 5.62
CA TRP A 173 -14.10 -0.15 5.23
C TRP A 173 -13.76 -0.15 3.73
N VAL A 174 -14.16 -1.17 2.95
CA VAL A 174 -13.77 -1.27 1.52
C VAL A 174 -14.41 -0.18 0.69
N SER A 175 -15.67 0.18 0.97
CA SER A 175 -16.32 1.29 0.28
C SER A 175 -15.58 2.60 0.49
N ASP A 176 -15.17 2.89 1.73
CA ASP A 176 -14.41 4.10 2.05
C ASP A 176 -13.04 4.11 1.38
N PHE A 177 -12.34 2.96 1.37
CA PHE A 177 -11.07 2.79 0.67
C PHE A 177 -11.20 3.06 -0.83
N LEU A 178 -12.19 2.44 -1.49
CA LEU A 178 -12.42 2.61 -2.94
C LEU A 178 -12.78 4.05 -3.31
N VAL A 179 -13.65 4.70 -2.52
CA VAL A 179 -13.99 6.12 -2.71
C VAL A 179 -12.74 7.00 -2.58
N GLU A 180 -11.87 6.71 -1.62
CA GLU A 180 -10.60 7.43 -1.47
C GLU A 180 -9.70 7.25 -2.69
N MET A 181 -9.53 6.01 -3.16
CA MET A 181 -8.72 5.70 -4.34
C MET A 181 -9.25 6.38 -5.62
N GLU A 182 -10.56 6.38 -5.85
CA GLU A 182 -11.16 7.08 -6.99
C GLU A 182 -11.04 8.62 -6.90
N GLY A 183 -10.98 9.15 -5.69
CA GLY A 183 -10.79 10.58 -5.43
C GLY A 183 -9.37 11.09 -5.67
N ILE A 184 -8.40 10.20 -5.87
CA ILE A 184 -6.99 10.57 -6.06
C ILE A 184 -6.80 11.33 -7.37
N ASN A 185 -6.25 12.53 -7.24
CA ASN A 185 -5.94 13.44 -8.34
C ASN A 185 -4.49 13.94 -8.22
N THR A 186 -4.02 14.67 -9.23
CA THR A 186 -2.62 15.11 -9.30
C THR A 186 -2.21 16.11 -8.21
N GLU A 187 -3.17 16.73 -7.52
CA GLU A 187 -2.93 17.70 -6.45
C GLU A 187 -2.85 17.05 -5.08
N PHE A 188 -3.28 15.78 -4.91
CA PHE A 188 -3.29 15.07 -3.63
C PHE A 188 -3.91 15.90 -2.49
N ASN A 189 -4.95 16.67 -2.82
CA ASN A 189 -5.60 17.64 -1.94
C ASN A 189 -6.81 17.04 -1.18
N THR A 190 -7.19 15.82 -1.53
CA THR A 190 -8.23 15.00 -0.90
C THR A 190 -7.59 13.95 0.00
N HIS A 191 -8.38 13.32 0.87
CA HIS A 191 -7.92 12.20 1.71
C HIS A 191 -7.13 11.20 0.87
N ASP A 192 -5.89 10.95 1.27
CA ASP A 192 -4.94 10.08 0.56
C ASP A 192 -4.05 9.29 1.53
N ASP A 193 -4.49 9.17 2.78
CA ASP A 193 -3.78 8.50 3.87
C ASP A 193 -3.67 6.97 3.63
N GLN A 194 -4.65 6.38 2.91
CA GLN A 194 -4.63 4.95 2.57
C GLN A 194 -3.80 4.67 1.31
N LEU A 195 -3.50 5.69 0.50
CA LEU A 195 -2.74 5.51 -0.73
C LEU A 195 -1.29 5.11 -0.45
N ASP A 196 -0.68 5.74 0.54
CA ASP A 196 0.74 5.61 0.85
C ASP A 196 1.13 4.19 1.32
N PRO A 197 0.41 3.55 2.26
CA PRO A 197 0.63 2.16 2.63
C PRO A 197 0.39 1.17 1.47
N MET A 198 -0.62 1.40 0.62
CA MET A 198 -0.87 0.55 -0.54
C MET A 198 0.30 0.62 -1.53
N MET A 199 0.80 1.83 -1.83
CA MET A 199 1.95 2.00 -2.72
C MET A 199 3.20 1.32 -2.16
N ASP A 200 3.44 1.42 -0.85
CA ASP A 200 4.55 0.73 -0.19
C ASP A 200 4.41 -0.80 -0.28
N ALA A 201 3.20 -1.33 -0.19
CA ALA A 201 2.93 -2.76 -0.37
C ALA A 201 3.20 -3.21 -1.80
N ILE A 202 2.73 -2.47 -2.81
CA ILE A 202 2.98 -2.78 -4.23
C ILE A 202 4.47 -2.71 -4.54
N GLU A 203 5.14 -1.64 -4.11
CA GLU A 203 6.56 -1.43 -4.37
C GLU A 203 7.42 -2.54 -3.73
N ASN A 204 7.17 -2.87 -2.47
CA ASN A 204 7.99 -3.86 -1.78
C ASN A 204 7.69 -5.30 -2.19
N GLU A 205 6.43 -5.65 -2.43
CA GLU A 205 6.04 -7.05 -2.66
C GLU A 205 6.02 -7.45 -4.14
N LEU A 206 5.68 -6.53 -5.06
CA LEU A 206 5.57 -6.82 -6.49
C LEU A 206 6.76 -6.30 -7.31
N ILE A 207 7.25 -5.09 -7.00
CA ILE A 207 8.37 -4.50 -7.74
C ILE A 207 9.71 -5.02 -7.20
N ASN A 208 9.95 -4.85 -5.91
CA ASN A 208 11.21 -5.21 -5.27
C ASN A 208 11.26 -6.67 -4.82
N GLY A 209 10.11 -7.26 -4.48
CA GLY A 209 9.98 -8.66 -4.04
C GLY A 209 10.31 -9.71 -5.11
N THR A 210 10.48 -9.27 -6.37
CA THR A 210 10.96 -10.11 -7.47
C THR A 210 12.49 -10.27 -7.45
N VAL A 211 13.22 -9.49 -6.65
CA VAL A 211 14.67 -9.63 -6.44
C VAL A 211 14.90 -10.58 -5.25
N SER A 212 15.61 -11.70 -5.50
CA SER A 212 15.66 -12.84 -4.58
C SER A 212 16.10 -12.49 -3.15
N TYR A 213 15.54 -13.25 -2.20
CA TYR A 213 15.80 -13.19 -0.76
C TYR A 213 17.18 -13.76 -0.37
N ASP A 214 18.08 -14.01 -1.33
CA ASP A 214 19.37 -14.72 -1.11
C ASP A 214 20.47 -13.83 -0.51
N LYS A 215 20.14 -12.63 -0.01
CA LYS A 215 21.15 -11.70 0.53
C LYS A 215 21.19 -11.58 2.05
N TRP A 216 20.51 -12.47 2.78
CA TRP A 216 20.53 -12.45 4.25
C TRP A 216 20.67 -13.85 4.86
N ALA A 217 21.63 -14.63 4.35
CA ALA A 217 22.19 -15.82 5.02
C ALA A 217 23.67 -15.58 5.33
#